data_AF-M7C6C7-F1
#
_entry.id   AF-M7C6C7-F1
#
_cell.length_a   1.000
_cell.length_b   1.000
_cell.length_c   1.000
_cell.angle_alpha   90.00
_cell.angle_beta   90.00
_cell.angle_gamma   90.00
#
_symmetry.space_group_name_H-M   'P 1'
#
loop_
_entity.id
_entity.type
_entity.pdbx_description
1 polymer ?
#
loop_
_entity_poly.entity_id
_entity_poly.type
_entity_poly.pdbx_seq_one_letter_code
_entity_poly.pdbx_strand_id
1 'polypeptide(L)'
;MGIKIYNFSSLQTSRHCFLNMTVSWMSISKFADKLPEPSRKKVMTFIVEGSIVVKTSLQSAPDAADAIARIMALAVTMRKASWLQNLGISPNVQQNTEDLLFDGWVLFAGKKDEILHSFKESRVLWEYMLQ
;
A
#
# COMPACT_ATOMS: atom_id res chain seq x y z
N MET A 1 7.99 13.08 -6.97
CA MET A 1 6.51 13.18 -6.96
C MET A 1 5.96 11.94 -7.67
N GLY A 2 5.68 10.85 -6.94
CA GLY A 2 5.41 9.56 -7.60
C GLY A 2 5.16 8.40 -6.65
N ILE A 3 4.21 8.55 -5.72
CA ILE A 3 3.66 7.44 -4.93
C ILE A 3 2.15 7.51 -5.12
N LYS A 4 1.63 6.99 -6.23
CA LYS A 4 0.17 7.03 -6.51
C LYS A 4 -0.46 5.70 -6.92
N ILE A 5 0.32 4.64 -7.11
CA ILE A 5 -0.21 3.42 -7.75
C ILE A 5 -0.40 2.27 -6.73
N TYR A 6 0.35 2.25 -5.63
CA TYR A 6 0.48 1.01 -4.84
C TYR A 6 -0.54 0.75 -3.73
N ASN A 7 -1.59 1.56 -3.59
CA ASN A 7 -2.48 1.40 -2.43
C ASN A 7 -3.96 1.61 -2.75
N PHE A 8 -4.36 1.68 -4.03
CA PHE A 8 -5.76 1.88 -4.37
C PHE A 8 -6.62 0.70 -3.91
N SER A 9 -6.19 -0.54 -4.15
CA SER A 9 -6.96 -1.74 -3.84
C SER A 9 -7.20 -1.92 -2.34
N SER A 10 -6.14 -1.85 -1.51
CA SER A 10 -6.22 -2.02 -0.05
C SER A 10 -6.85 -0.82 0.67
N LEU A 11 -6.60 0.43 0.23
CA LEU A 11 -7.42 1.54 0.73
C LEU A 11 -8.87 1.40 0.30
N GLN A 12 -9.16 0.89 -0.89
CA GLN A 12 -10.53 0.79 -1.39
C GLN A 12 -11.31 -0.32 -0.68
N THR A 13 -10.73 -1.48 -0.40
CA THR A 13 -11.37 -2.50 0.46
C THR A 13 -11.50 -2.02 1.89
N SER A 14 -10.47 -1.38 2.45
CA SER A 14 -10.52 -0.82 3.80
C SER A 14 -11.63 0.25 3.90
N ARG A 15 -11.66 1.21 2.97
CA ARG A 15 -12.71 2.23 2.88
C ARG A 15 -14.09 1.61 2.67
N HIS A 16 -14.23 0.59 1.84
CA HIS A 16 -15.49 -0.10 1.63
C HIS A 16 -16.00 -0.79 2.90
N CYS A 17 -15.13 -1.49 3.64
CA CYS A 17 -15.45 -2.07 4.95
C CYS A 17 -15.87 -1.00 5.96
N PHE A 18 -15.16 0.13 6.03
CA PHE A 18 -15.50 1.22 6.94
C PHE A 18 -16.80 1.93 6.55
N LEU A 19 -17.06 2.15 5.26
CA LEU A 19 -18.32 2.69 4.77
C LEU A 19 -19.47 1.76 5.14
N ASN A 20 -19.33 0.44 4.95
CA ASN A 20 -20.33 -0.54 5.35
C ASN A 20 -20.58 -0.54 6.86
N MET A 21 -19.53 -0.35 7.67
CA MET A 21 -19.64 -0.24 9.13
C MET A 21 -20.44 1.01 9.55
N THR A 22 -20.20 2.16 8.92
CA THR A 22 -20.99 3.38 9.18
C THR A 22 -22.46 3.27 8.74
N VAL A 23 -22.74 2.62 7.61
CA VAL A 23 -24.10 2.37 7.11
C VAL A 23 -24.86 1.40 8.03
N SER A 24 -24.19 0.36 8.52
CA SER A 24 -24.75 -0.58 9.51
C SER A 24 -25.16 0.17 10.78
N TRP A 25 -24.30 1.05 11.28
CA TRP A 25 -24.58 1.82 12.49
C TRP A 25 -25.74 2.80 12.36
N MET A 26 -25.86 3.46 11.20
CA MET A 26 -27.03 4.28 10.87
C MET A 26 -28.33 3.45 10.83
N SER A 27 -28.26 2.19 10.42
CA SER A 27 -29.43 1.29 10.40
C SER A 27 -29.83 0.86 11.80
N ILE A 28 -28.86 0.61 12.68
CA ILE A 28 -29.08 0.31 14.11
C ILE A 28 -29.72 1.52 14.82
N SER A 29 -29.32 2.75 14.47
CA SER A 29 -29.96 3.98 14.94
C SER A 29 -31.45 4.04 14.60
N LYS A 30 -31.80 3.76 13.34
CA LYS A 30 -33.22 3.72 12.90
C LYS A 30 -34.03 2.62 13.59
N PHE A 31 -33.38 1.53 14.02
CA PHE A 31 -34.03 0.49 14.81
C PHE A 31 -34.25 0.94 16.25
N ALA A 32 -33.27 1.60 16.85
CA ALA A 32 -33.36 2.11 18.21
C ALA A 32 -34.50 3.13 18.39
N ASP A 33 -34.78 3.92 17.37
CA ASP A 33 -35.91 4.87 17.36
C ASP A 33 -37.28 4.19 17.56
N LYS A 34 -37.40 2.91 17.20
CA LYS A 34 -38.64 2.11 17.31
C LYS A 34 -38.80 1.43 18.67
N LEU A 35 -37.81 1.53 19.56
CA LEU A 35 -37.85 0.86 20.87
C LEU A 35 -38.67 1.66 21.90
N PRO A 36 -39.26 0.98 22.90
CA PRO A 36 -39.83 1.63 24.08
C PRO A 36 -38.79 2.48 24.82
N GLU A 37 -39.23 3.59 25.41
CA GLU A 37 -38.37 4.56 26.13
C GLU A 37 -37.29 3.95 27.03
N PRO A 38 -37.62 3.05 27.99
CA PRO A 38 -36.61 2.55 28.93
C PRO A 38 -35.46 1.78 28.25
N SER A 39 -35.74 1.09 27.14
CA SER A 39 -34.73 0.40 26.33
C SER A 39 -34.03 1.33 25.32
N ARG A 40 -34.75 2.31 24.79
CA ARG A 40 -34.25 3.23 23.76
C ARG A 40 -33.06 4.05 24.26
N LYS A 41 -33.14 4.59 25.47
CA LYS A 41 -32.06 5.42 26.04
C LYS A 41 -30.74 4.63 26.16
N LYS A 42 -30.81 3.39 26.65
CA LYS A 42 -29.62 2.52 26.79
C LYS A 42 -29.02 2.15 25.44
N VAL A 43 -29.87 1.82 24.46
CA VAL A 43 -29.42 1.50 23.10
C VAL A 43 -28.83 2.72 22.41
N MET A 44 -29.38 3.92 22.61
CA MET A 44 -28.82 5.15 22.04
C MET A 44 -27.46 5.52 22.63
N THR A 45 -27.25 5.33 23.93
CA THR A 45 -25.91 5.51 24.54
C THR A 45 -24.90 4.57 23.89
N PHE A 46 -25.24 3.29 23.74
CA PHE A 46 -24.40 2.32 23.05
C PHE A 46 -24.12 2.71 21.59
N ILE A 47 -25.14 3.19 20.88
CA ILE A 47 -25.00 3.71 19.51
C ILE A 47 -24.01 4.89 19.47
N VAL A 48 -24.13 5.86 20.37
CA VAL A 48 -23.21 7.00 20.37
C VAL A 48 -21.77 6.53 20.59
N GLU A 49 -21.54 5.67 21.59
CA GLU A 49 -20.21 5.13 21.91
C GLU A 49 -19.60 4.35 20.74
N GLY A 50 -20.33 3.39 20.17
CA GLY A 50 -19.81 2.62 19.04
C GLY A 50 -19.61 3.48 17.79
N SER A 51 -20.40 4.54 17.58
CA SER A 51 -20.18 5.48 16.47
C SER A 51 -18.85 6.24 16.61
N ILE A 52 -18.47 6.59 17.84
CA ILE A 52 -17.20 7.27 18.12
C ILE A 52 -16.05 6.32 17.82
N VAL A 53 -16.13 5.06 18.27
CA VAL A 53 -15.12 4.03 18.00
C VAL A 53 -14.94 3.78 16.50
N VAL A 54 -16.04 3.71 15.74
CA VAL A 54 -16.00 3.56 14.28
C VAL A 54 -15.32 4.75 13.62
N LYS A 55 -15.64 5.97 14.05
CA LYS A 55 -15.06 7.21 13.49
C LYS A 55 -13.57 7.31 13.80
N THR A 56 -13.15 7.04 15.03
CA THR A 56 -11.73 7.10 15.41
C THR A 56 -10.92 6.04 14.66
N SER A 57 -11.47 4.83 14.49
CA SER A 57 -10.84 3.77 13.68
C SER A 57 -10.74 4.14 12.21
N LEU A 58 -11.77 4.78 11.65
CA LEU A 58 -11.75 5.28 10.27
C LEU A 58 -10.72 6.40 10.08
N GLN A 59 -10.56 7.27 11.08
CA GLN A 59 -9.58 8.36 11.03
C GLN A 59 -8.13 7.86 11.12
N SER A 60 -7.87 6.74 11.81
CA SER A 60 -6.52 6.16 11.92
C SER A 60 -6.15 5.22 10.77
N ALA A 61 -7.14 4.75 10.01
CA ALA A 61 -6.93 3.85 8.87
C ALA A 61 -5.97 4.40 7.78
N PRO A 62 -5.99 5.70 7.41
CA PRO A 62 -5.05 6.27 6.45
C PRO A 62 -3.58 6.14 6.90
N ASP A 63 -3.31 6.38 8.18
CA ASP A 63 -1.94 6.32 8.72
C ASP A 63 -1.42 4.88 8.71
N ALA A 64 -2.28 3.92 9.08
CA ALA A 64 -1.96 2.49 8.96
C ALA A 64 -1.70 2.09 7.51
N ALA A 65 -2.50 2.60 6.57
CA ALA A 65 -2.31 2.34 5.15
C ALA A 65 -1.01 2.96 4.59
N ASP A 66 -0.63 4.17 5.05
CA ASP A 66 0.65 4.79 4.70
C ASP A 66 1.84 3.98 5.23
N ALA A 67 1.77 3.55 6.50
CA ALA A 67 2.81 2.70 7.09
C ALA A 67 3.00 1.39 6.31
N ILE A 68 1.90 0.71 5.95
CA ILE A 68 1.95 -0.50 5.13
C ILE A 68 2.53 -0.21 3.74
N ALA A 69 2.14 0.91 3.11
CA ALA A 69 2.68 1.29 1.80
C ALA A 69 4.19 1.53 1.85
N ARG A 70 4.69 2.19 2.90
CA ARG A 70 6.14 2.40 3.11
C ARG A 70 6.89 1.10 3.33
N ILE A 71 6.33 0.17 4.12
CA ILE A 71 6.91 -1.16 4.33
C ILE A 71 7.00 -1.93 3.01
N MET A 72 5.93 -1.92 2.20
CA MET A 72 5.95 -2.56 0.89
C MET A 72 6.96 -1.92 -0.05
N ALA A 73 7.04 -0.58 -0.09
CA ALA A 73 8.03 0.13 -0.88
C ALA A 73 9.46 -0.27 -0.48
N LEU A 74 9.74 -0.32 0.83
CA LEU A 74 11.04 -0.76 1.34
C LEU A 74 11.36 -2.21 0.96
N ALA A 75 10.41 -3.12 1.12
CA ALA A 75 10.58 -4.53 0.77
C ALA A 75 10.89 -4.71 -0.73
N VAL A 76 10.22 -3.95 -1.59
CA VAL A 76 10.46 -3.95 -3.04
C VAL A 76 11.85 -3.40 -3.36
N THR A 77 12.26 -2.30 -2.74
CA THR A 77 13.61 -1.74 -2.90
C THR A 77 14.68 -2.74 -2.47
N MET A 78 14.52 -3.37 -1.30
CA MET A 78 15.45 -4.42 -0.83
C MET A 78 15.50 -5.61 -1.79
N ARG A 79 14.35 -6.04 -2.31
CA ARG A 79 14.29 -7.14 -3.28
C ARG A 79 14.99 -6.79 -4.59
N LYS A 80 14.81 -5.57 -5.10
CA LYS A 80 15.52 -5.05 -6.28
C LYS A 80 17.02 -5.04 -6.04
N ALA A 81 17.48 -4.46 -4.93
CA ALA A 81 18.89 -4.39 -4.59
C ALA A 81 19.53 -5.79 -4.52
N SER A 82 18.90 -6.73 -3.82
CA SER A 82 19.38 -8.12 -3.74
C SER A 82 19.44 -8.79 -5.12
N TRP A 83 18.44 -8.58 -5.97
CA TRP A 83 18.43 -9.13 -7.32
C TRP A 83 19.55 -8.56 -8.20
N LEU A 84 19.79 -7.25 -8.13
CA LEU A 84 20.86 -6.57 -8.87
C LEU A 84 22.25 -7.00 -8.37
N GLN A 85 22.42 -7.15 -7.06
CA GLN A 85 23.65 -7.69 -6.46
C GLN A 85 23.94 -9.12 -6.94
N ASN A 86 22.93 -9.98 -6.97
CA ASN A 86 23.07 -11.36 -7.47
C ASN A 86 23.43 -11.43 -8.97
N LEU A 87 23.14 -10.37 -9.73
CA LEU A 87 23.53 -10.24 -11.13
C LEU A 87 24.94 -9.62 -11.32
N GLY A 88 25.64 -9.28 -10.24
CA GLY A 88 26.97 -8.67 -10.29
C GLY A 88 26.98 -7.22 -10.76
N ILE A 89 25.83 -6.52 -10.67
CA ILE A 89 25.69 -5.15 -11.18
C ILE A 89 26.25 -4.15 -10.16
N SER A 90 27.17 -3.30 -10.62
CA SER A 90 27.80 -2.25 -9.82
C SER A 90 26.76 -1.29 -9.20
N PRO A 91 26.95 -0.83 -7.95
CA PRO A 91 26.06 0.12 -7.28
C PRO A 91 25.74 1.38 -8.10
N ASN A 92 26.67 1.80 -8.97
CA ASN A 92 26.49 2.99 -9.81
C ASN A 92 25.38 2.83 -10.87
N VAL A 93 25.13 1.59 -11.33
CA VAL A 93 24.03 1.25 -12.25
C VAL A 93 22.74 0.98 -11.47
N GLN A 94 22.84 0.54 -10.20
CA GLN A 94 21.69 0.29 -9.33
C GLN A 94 20.90 1.57 -9.07
N GLN A 95 21.59 2.70 -8.87
CA GLN A 95 20.97 4.01 -8.62
C GLN A 95 20.08 4.48 -9.79
N ASN A 96 20.46 4.20 -11.05
CA ASN A 96 19.62 4.50 -12.23
C ASN A 96 18.36 3.61 -12.33
N THR A 97 18.36 2.45 -11.68
CA THR A 97 17.22 1.53 -11.63
C THR A 97 16.28 1.72 -10.44
N GLU A 98 16.69 2.47 -9.42
CA GLU A 98 15.84 2.80 -8.26
C GLU A 98 14.71 3.77 -8.62
N ASP A 99 14.94 4.65 -9.60
CA ASP A 99 13.93 5.58 -10.14
C ASP A 99 12.80 4.88 -10.92
N LEU A 100 12.95 3.59 -11.24
CA LEU A 100 11.90 2.84 -11.93
C LEU A 100 10.79 2.45 -10.97
N LEU A 101 9.60 2.99 -11.24
CA LEU A 101 8.40 2.71 -10.48
C LEU A 101 8.06 1.21 -10.51
N PHE A 102 7.56 0.73 -9.38
CA PHE A 102 6.91 -0.57 -9.28
C PHE A 102 5.48 -0.42 -9.82
N ASP A 103 4.99 -1.36 -10.65
CA ASP A 103 3.68 -1.20 -11.33
C ASP A 103 2.50 -1.97 -10.71
N GLY A 104 2.75 -3.04 -9.98
CA GLY A 104 1.70 -3.93 -9.45
C GLY A 104 2.16 -5.38 -9.44
N TRP A 105 2.90 -5.72 -10.49
CA TRP A 105 3.06 -7.09 -10.96
C TRP A 105 4.52 -7.46 -11.22
N VAL A 106 5.34 -6.51 -11.65
CA VAL A 106 6.75 -6.76 -11.95
C VAL A 106 7.65 -5.75 -11.24
N LEU A 107 8.82 -6.20 -10.79
CA LEU A 107 9.76 -5.38 -10.03
C LEU A 107 10.20 -4.13 -10.81
N PHE A 108 10.26 -4.18 -12.14
CA PHE A 108 10.63 -3.06 -13.00
C PHE A 108 9.54 -2.82 -14.04
N ALA A 109 8.85 -1.69 -13.97
CA ALA A 109 7.85 -1.30 -14.96
C ALA A 109 8.52 -0.76 -16.24
N GLY A 110 8.06 -1.18 -17.42
CA GLY A 110 8.24 -0.48 -18.70
C GLY A 110 9.64 -0.42 -19.35
N LYS A 111 10.75 -0.69 -18.66
CA LYS A 111 12.12 -0.67 -19.25
C LYS A 111 12.90 -1.98 -19.15
N LYS A 112 12.20 -3.13 -19.17
CA LYS A 112 12.86 -4.45 -19.06
C LYS A 112 14.00 -4.62 -20.08
N ASP A 113 13.75 -4.24 -21.33
CA ASP A 113 14.69 -4.52 -22.43
C ASP A 113 15.89 -3.57 -22.43
N GLU A 114 15.70 -2.28 -22.16
CA GLU A 114 16.81 -1.32 -22.02
C GLU A 114 17.73 -1.67 -20.85
N ILE A 115 17.15 -2.06 -19.71
CA ILE A 115 17.91 -2.46 -18.53
C ILE A 115 18.68 -3.76 -18.81
N LEU A 116 18.03 -4.75 -19.41
CA LEU A 116 18.69 -5.99 -19.83
C LEU A 116 19.79 -5.75 -20.87
N HIS A 117 19.58 -4.83 -21.81
CA HIS A 117 20.58 -4.45 -22.81
C HIS A 117 21.80 -3.80 -22.17
N SER A 118 21.58 -2.86 -21.24
CA SER A 118 22.66 -2.22 -20.47
C SER A 118 23.47 -3.24 -19.65
N PHE A 119 22.82 -4.28 -19.10
CA PHE A 119 23.52 -5.35 -18.37
C PHE A 119 24.34 -6.26 -19.28
N LYS A 120 23.86 -6.50 -20.50
CA LYS A 120 24.63 -7.25 -21.50
C LYS A 120 25.89 -6.47 -21.88
N GLU A 121 25.75 -5.17 -22.15
CA GLU A 121 26.89 -4.30 -22.48
C GLU A 121 27.87 -4.15 -21.32
N SER A 122 27.40 -4.04 -20.07
CA SER A 122 28.31 -3.97 -18.93
C SER A 122 29.12 -5.25 -18.76
N ARG A 123 28.51 -6.43 -18.93
CA ARG A 123 29.24 -7.72 -18.83
C ARG A 123 30.32 -7.83 -19.89
N VAL A 124 30.00 -7.46 -21.13
CA VAL A 124 30.97 -7.45 -22.23
C VAL A 124 32.12 -6.48 -21.93
N LEU A 125 31.84 -5.29 -21.40
CA LEU A 125 32.87 -4.32 -20.98
C LEU A 125 33.81 -4.87 -19.89
N TRP A 126 33.30 -5.63 -18.92
CA TRP A 126 34.13 -6.26 -17.89
C TRP A 126 35.01 -7.39 -18.43
N GLU A 127 34.50 -8.21 -19.35
CA GLU A 127 35.27 -9.26 -20.02
C GLU A 127 36.41 -8.69 -20.87
N TYR A 128 36.21 -7.53 -21.51
CA TYR A 128 37.24 -6.81 -22.27
C TYR A 128 38.32 -6.15 -21.39
N MET A 129 38.01 -5.77 -20.15
CA MET A 129 38.98 -5.13 -19.23
C MET A 129 39.83 -6.13 -18.43
N LEU A 130 39.55 -7.44 -18.53
CA LEU A 130 40.27 -8.51 -17.84
C LEU A 130 41.18 -9.35 -18.77
N GLN A 131 41.31 -8.96 -20.05
CA GLN A 131 42.30 -9.48 -21.01
C GLN A 131 43.50 -8.55 -21.13
#